data_AF-A0A1J3HIQ1-F1
#
_entry.id   AF-A0A1J3HIQ1-F1
#
_cell.length_a   1.000
_cell.length_b   1.000
_cell.length_c   1.000
_cell.angle_alpha   90.00
_cell.angle_beta   90.00
_cell.angle_gamma   90.00
#
_symmetry.space_group_name_H-M   'P 1'
#
loop_
_entity.id
_entity.type
_entity.pdbx_description
1 polymer ?
#
loop_
_entity_poly.entity_id
_entity_poly.type
_entity_poly.pdbx_seq_one_letter_code
_entity_poly.pdbx_strand_id
1 'polypeptide(L)'
;RRSTSRSESKQVVLESFAVMKRSVDPQKDFRESMVEMIEENNIRATKDLEDLLACYLTLNPKEYHALIIQVFEKIWRQLTKTK
;
A
#
# COMPACT_ATOMS: atom_id res chain seq x y z
N ARG A 1 -27.40 -39.60 -6.45
CA ARG A 1 -26.70 -38.72 -5.49
C ARG A 1 -25.28 -38.45 -6.02
N ARG A 2 -24.81 -37.20 -5.91
CA ARG A 2 -23.44 -36.67 -6.17
C ARG A 2 -23.13 -36.39 -7.65
N SER A 3 -23.32 -35.16 -8.16
CA SER A 3 -22.47 -33.95 -8.06
C SER A 3 -21.15 -34.13 -8.83
N THR A 4 -20.80 -33.31 -9.82
CA THR A 4 -20.44 -31.89 -9.68
C THR A 4 -20.30 -31.21 -11.06
N SER A 5 -20.74 -29.96 -11.16
CA SER A 5 -20.53 -29.07 -12.30
C SER A 5 -19.07 -28.64 -12.40
N ARG A 6 -18.52 -28.64 -13.60
CA ARG A 6 -17.22 -28.01 -13.91
C ARG A 6 -17.49 -26.80 -14.79
N SER A 7 -17.64 -25.64 -14.15
CA SER A 7 -17.70 -24.35 -14.83
C SER A 7 -16.28 -24.00 -15.27
N GLU A 8 -16.02 -24.05 -16.58
CA GLU A 8 -14.82 -23.49 -17.17
C GLU A 8 -14.92 -21.95 -17.20
N SER A 9 -14.56 -21.32 -16.09
CA SER A 9 -14.25 -19.89 -16.10
C SER A 9 -12.86 -19.74 -16.71
N LYS A 10 -12.83 -19.41 -18.00
CA LYS A 10 -11.62 -18.98 -18.71
C LYS A 10 -11.06 -17.74 -18.02
N GLN A 11 -10.13 -17.95 -17.09
CA GLN A 11 -9.32 -16.88 -16.54
C GLN A 11 -8.37 -16.43 -17.63
N VAL A 12 -8.75 -15.35 -18.32
CA VAL A 12 -7.82 -14.58 -19.12
C VAL A 12 -6.89 -13.90 -18.11
N VAL A 13 -5.82 -14.59 -17.74
CA VAL A 13 -4.69 -13.98 -17.04
C VAL A 13 -4.12 -12.99 -18.05
N LEU A 14 -4.54 -11.74 -17.95
CA LEU A 14 -3.78 -10.64 -18.50
C LEU A 14 -2.45 -10.67 -17.74
N GLU A 15 -1.47 -11.36 -18.31
CA GLU A 15 -0.05 -11.16 -18.02
C GLU A 15 0.31 -9.73 -18.46
N SER A 16 -0.25 -8.75 -17.75
CA SER A 16 0.42 -7.49 -17.60
C SER A 16 1.71 -7.86 -16.90
N PHE A 17 2.81 -7.91 -17.66
CA PHE A 17 4.15 -7.82 -17.13
C PHE A 17 4.20 -6.51 -16.36
N ALA A 18 3.71 -6.53 -15.12
CA ALA A 18 3.95 -5.51 -14.14
C ALA A 18 5.43 -5.59 -13.85
N VAL A 19 6.22 -4.89 -14.68
CA VAL A 19 7.63 -4.66 -14.42
C VAL A 19 7.64 -3.89 -13.13
N MET A 20 7.78 -4.61 -12.01
CA MET A 20 7.95 -4.04 -10.70
C MET A 20 9.18 -3.15 -10.83
N LYS A 21 8.97 -1.84 -10.97
CA LYS A 21 10.05 -0.86 -10.94
C LYS A 21 10.64 -0.98 -9.55
N ARG A 22 11.71 -1.76 -9.42
CA ARG A 22 12.51 -1.81 -8.21
C ARG A 22 13.06 -0.39 -8.05
N SER A 23 12.47 0.35 -7.12
CA SER A 23 12.97 1.68 -6.80
C SER A 23 14.43 1.58 -6.34
N VAL A 24 15.21 2.59 -6.69
CA VAL A 24 16.59 2.76 -6.22
C VAL A 24 16.60 3.11 -4.72
N ASP A 25 15.57 3.80 -4.24
CA ASP A 25 15.37 4.12 -2.82
C ASP A 25 13.89 3.96 -2.42
N PRO A 26 13.44 2.72 -2.15
CA PRO A 26 12.06 2.47 -1.78
C PRO A 26 11.63 3.22 -0.51
N GLN A 27 12.56 3.53 0.40
CA GLN A 27 12.24 4.26 1.62
C GLN A 27 11.83 5.70 1.30
N LYS A 28 12.58 6.37 0.43
CA LYS A 28 12.28 7.72 -0.03
C LYS A 28 10.96 7.74 -0.81
N ASP A 29 10.78 6.81 -1.72
CA ASP A 29 9.57 6.76 -2.56
C ASP A 29 8.29 6.55 -1.76
N PHE A 30 8.29 5.62 -0.80
CA PHE A 30 7.15 5.45 0.10
C PHE A 30 6.88 6.71 0.92
N ARG A 31 7.93 7.39 1.37
CA ARG A 31 7.78 8.61 2.16
C ARG A 31 7.13 9.71 1.34
N GLU A 32 7.66 9.98 0.14
CA GLU A 32 7.15 11.02 -0.74
C GLU A 32 5.70 10.74 -1.14
N SER A 33 5.40 9.50 -1.54
CA SER A 33 4.05 9.08 -1.90
C SER A 33 3.05 9.19 -0.74
N MET A 34 3.44 8.81 0.48
CA MET A 34 2.56 8.94 1.66
C MET A 34 2.31 10.40 2.04
N VAL A 35 3.34 11.25 1.99
CA VAL A 35 3.20 12.68 2.30
C VAL A 35 2.29 13.36 1.28
N GLU A 36 2.50 13.09 -0.01
CA GLU A 36 1.66 13.60 -1.09
C GLU A 36 0.19 13.17 -0.87
N MET A 37 -0.06 11.88 -0.58
CA MET A 37 -1.42 11.41 -0.29
C MET A 37 -2.06 12.10 0.92
N ILE A 38 -1.29 12.36 1.97
CA ILE A 38 -1.78 13.06 3.17
C ILE A 38 -2.16 14.51 2.84
N GLU A 39 -1.30 15.21 2.10
CA GLU A 39 -1.50 16.61 1.74
C GLU A 39 -2.65 16.79 0.75
N GLU A 40 -2.67 16.01 -0.34
CA GLU A 40 -3.67 16.12 -1.40
C GLU A 40 -5.07 15.72 -0.94
N ASN A 41 -5.18 14.69 -0.10
CA ASN A 41 -6.47 14.23 0.43
C ASN A 41 -6.82 14.89 1.77
N ASN A 42 -5.98 15.83 2.25
CA ASN A 42 -6.16 16.53 3.52
C ASN A 42 -6.44 15.58 4.70
N ILE A 43 -5.69 14.48 4.76
CA ILE A 43 -5.82 13.45 5.79
C ILE A 43 -5.35 14.02 7.13
N ARG A 44 -6.26 14.11 8.11
CA ARG A 44 -5.96 14.67 9.44
C ARG A 44 -6.43 13.80 10.59
N ALA A 45 -7.41 12.93 10.37
CA ALA A 45 -7.89 12.04 11.41
C ALA A 45 -6.97 10.82 11.54
N THR A 46 -6.81 10.33 12.76
CA THR A 46 -6.07 9.10 13.04
C THR A 46 -6.59 7.91 12.23
N LYS A 47 -7.92 7.82 12.09
CA LYS A 47 -8.56 6.73 11.35
C LYS A 47 -8.18 6.71 9.87
N ASP A 48 -8.16 7.88 9.24
CA ASP A 48 -7.80 8.02 7.81
C ASP A 48 -6.33 7.64 7.56
N LEU A 49 -5.44 7.95 8.52
CA LEU A 49 -4.03 7.54 8.46
C LEU A 49 -3.84 6.03 8.67
N GLU A 50 -4.63 5.41 9.53
CA GLU A 50 -4.65 3.94 9.67
C GLU A 50 -5.13 3.26 8.38
N ASP A 51 -6.17 3.82 7.75
CA ASP A 51 -6.71 3.30 6.50
C ASP A 51 -5.71 3.49 5.34
N LEU A 52 -4.97 4.62 5.33
CA LEU A 52 -3.84 4.82 4.42
C LEU A 52 -2.78 3.73 4.60
N LEU A 53 -2.33 3.48 5.84
CA LEU A 53 -1.36 2.42 6.13
C LEU A 53 -1.87 1.05 5.68
N ALA A 54 -3.12 0.71 5.99
CA ALA A 54 -3.74 -0.55 5.59
C ALA A 54 -3.77 -0.71 4.05
N CYS A 55 -4.02 0.37 3.32
CA CYS A 55 -3.99 0.39 1.86
C CYS A 55 -2.58 0.05 1.33
N TYR A 56 -1.53 0.71 1.83
CA TYR A 56 -0.15 0.40 1.42
C TYR A 56 0.25 -1.04 1.73
N LEU A 57 -0.11 -1.56 2.90
CA LEU A 57 0.18 -2.95 3.26
C LEU A 57 -0.57 -3.96 2.38
N THR A 58 -1.78 -3.61 1.93
CA THR A 58 -2.58 -4.47 1.03
C THR A 58 -2.04 -4.46 -0.40
N LEU A 59 -1.62 -3.29 -0.89
CA LEU A 59 -1.16 -3.10 -2.26
C LEU A 59 0.29 -3.54 -2.50
N ASN A 60 1.09 -3.67 -1.44
CA ASN A 60 2.51 -4.02 -1.55
C ASN A 60 2.81 -5.42 -1.00
N PRO A 61 3.77 -6.15 -1.59
CA PRO A 61 4.18 -7.44 -1.06
C PRO A 61 4.79 -7.34 0.34
N LYS A 62 4.69 -8.44 1.09
CA LYS A 62 5.11 -8.53 2.50
C LYS A 62 6.56 -8.13 2.75
N GLU A 63 7.43 -8.27 1.77
CA GLU A 63 8.84 -7.86 1.84
C GLU A 63 9.03 -6.35 2.10
N TYR A 64 8.07 -5.52 1.68
CA TYR A 64 8.10 -4.08 1.92
C TYR A 64 7.38 -3.66 3.20
N HIS A 65 6.63 -4.54 3.86
CA HIS A 65 5.76 -4.16 4.98
C HIS A 65 6.53 -3.53 6.13
N ALA A 66 7.69 -4.10 6.49
CA ALA A 66 8.54 -3.54 7.54
C ALA A 66 9.01 -2.12 7.19
N LEU A 67 9.37 -1.89 5.92
CA LEU A 67 9.80 -0.59 5.43
C LEU A 67 8.65 0.42 5.42
N ILE A 68 7.48 0.02 4.94
CA ILE A 68 6.25 0.82 4.91
C ILE A 68 5.88 1.28 6.32
N ILE A 69 5.89 0.36 7.30
CA ILE A 69 5.61 0.68 8.71
C ILE A 69 6.65 1.65 9.25
N GLN A 70 7.94 1.42 8.99
CA GLN A 70 9.01 2.32 9.44
C GLN A 70 8.86 3.74 8.87
N VAL A 71 8.50 3.86 7.59
CA VAL A 71 8.24 5.16 6.94
C VAL A 71 7.02 5.83 7.56
N PHE A 72 5.93 5.09 7.73
CA PHE A 72 4.71 5.58 8.34
C PHE A 72 4.94 6.10 9.76
N GLU A 73 5.68 5.37 10.60
CA GLU A 73 6.02 5.81 11.96
C GLU A 73 6.81 7.12 11.97
N LYS A 74 7.74 7.31 11.02
CA LYS A 74 8.52 8.55 10.90
C LYS A 74 7.60 9.73 10.56
N ILE A 75 6.68 9.54 9.61
CA ILE A 75 5.68 10.56 9.24
C ILE A 75 4.76 10.86 10.42
N TRP A 76 4.23 9.83 11.08
CA TRP A 76 3.36 9.98 12.24
C TRP A 76 4.02 10.81 13.35
N ARG A 77 5.28 10.53 13.68
CA ARG A 77 6.06 11.31 14.65
C ARG A 77 6.29 12.75 14.21
N GLN A 78 6.41 13.03 12.91
CA GLN A 78 6.53 14.40 12.40
C GLN A 78 5.21 15.16 12.55
N LEU A 79 4.08 14.51 12.23
CA LEU A 79 2.75 15.10 12.38
C LEU A 79 2.41 15.40 13.84
N THR A 80 2.80 14.53 14.78
CA THR A 80 2.53 14.76 16.21
C THR A 80 3.47 15.76 16.88
N LYS A 81 4.71 15.91 16.39
CA LYS A 81 5.64 16.96 16.87
C LYS A 81 5.26 18.37 16.43
N THR A 82 4.41 18.49 15.41
CA THR A 82 4.00 19.78 14.83
C THR A 82 2.67 20.28 15.40
N LYS A 83 2.08 19.55 16.36
CA LYS A 83 0.95 20.00 17.20
C LYS A 83 1.45 20.61 18.50
#